data_AF-A0A059X236-F1
#
_entry.id   AF-A0A059X236-F1
#
_cell.length_a   1.000
_cell.length_b   1.000
_cell.length_c   1.000
_cell.angle_alpha   90.00
_cell.angle_beta   90.00
_cell.angle_gamma   90.00
#
_symmetry.space_group_name_H-M   'P 1'
#
loop_
_entity.id
_entity.type
_entity.pdbx_description
1 polymer ?
#
loop_
_entity_poly.entity_id
_entity_poly.type
_entity_poly.pdbx_seq_one_letter_code
_entity_poly.pdbx_strand_id
1 'polypeptide(L)'
;MKRMLARPRVQLWLAITGAATLVLIGSYAMVQQSTRLGANDIPTVQAQAIEQSLKQGAPPEEILADKTIDLGNGALAPFAIITDDSYHVLAASAVLSGKTPLPPAGVFSYTKSHLNDNITWQPQAGVRLATHVTTYNAPSGSGFIITGQSLRRY
;
A
#
# COMPACT_ATOMS: atom_id res chain seq x y z
N MET A 1 12.06 5.53 49.74
CA MET A 1 11.13 5.32 48.61
C MET A 1 9.78 4.69 49.01
N LYS A 2 9.74 3.56 49.73
CA LYS A 2 8.46 2.89 50.11
C LYS A 2 7.46 3.77 50.90
N ARG A 3 7.91 4.71 51.74
CA ARG A 3 7.03 5.64 52.49
C ARG A 3 6.38 6.75 51.64
N MET A 4 6.93 7.09 50.47
CA MET A 4 6.33 8.12 49.58
C MET A 4 5.18 7.55 48.75
N LEU A 5 5.32 6.30 48.29
CA LEU A 5 4.28 5.56 47.53
C LEU A 5 3.08 5.14 48.38
N ALA A 6 3.17 5.19 49.72
CA ALA A 6 2.08 4.90 50.64
C ALA A 6 1.20 6.13 50.94
N ARG A 7 1.54 7.31 50.41
CA ARG A 7 0.74 8.53 50.60
C ARG A 7 -0.40 8.53 49.57
N PRO A 8 -1.68 8.61 50.01
CA PRO A 8 -2.83 8.53 49.12
C PRO A 8 -2.83 9.64 48.05
N ARG A 9 -2.28 10.82 48.39
CA ARG A 9 -2.12 11.93 47.43
C ARG A 9 -1.12 11.61 46.32
N VAL A 10 -0.03 10.89 46.63
CA VAL A 10 0.99 10.51 45.63
C VAL A 10 0.47 9.38 44.74
N GLN A 11 -0.27 8.43 45.31
CA GLN A 11 -0.94 7.37 44.56
C GLN A 11 -2.00 7.93 43.62
N LEU A 12 -2.82 8.87 44.10
CA LEU A 12 -3.82 9.55 43.27
C LEU A 12 -3.16 10.35 42.15
N TRP A 13 -2.09 11.10 42.45
CA TRP A 13 -1.32 11.82 41.43
C TRP A 13 -0.75 10.87 40.38
N LEU A 14 -0.11 9.76 40.79
CA LEU A 14 0.43 8.75 39.88
C LEU A 14 -0.68 8.10 39.03
N ALA A 15 -1.84 7.81 39.62
CA ALA A 15 -2.97 7.24 38.91
C ALA A 15 -3.50 8.21 37.84
N ILE A 16 -3.64 9.50 38.16
CA ILE A 16 -4.08 10.52 37.22
C ILE A 16 -3.04 10.72 36.10
N THR A 17 -1.77 10.87 36.43
CA THR A 17 -0.72 11.04 35.42
C THR A 17 -0.54 9.79 34.57
N GLY A 18 -0.66 8.60 35.17
CA GLY A 18 -0.60 7.33 34.46
C GLY A 18 -1.77 7.17 33.49
N ALA A 19 -2.99 7.45 33.94
CA ALA A 19 -4.18 7.44 33.09
C ALA A 19 -4.06 8.46 31.94
N ALA A 20 -3.64 9.69 32.22
CA ALA A 20 -3.43 10.71 31.20
C ALA A 20 -2.36 10.28 30.18
N THR A 21 -1.27 9.68 30.63
CA THR A 21 -0.19 9.18 29.76
C THR A 21 -0.68 8.06 28.85
N LEU A 22 -1.46 7.11 29.38
CA LEU A 22 -2.04 6.02 28.60
C LEU A 22 -3.00 6.53 27.52
N VAL A 23 -3.82 7.53 27.84
CA VAL A 23 -4.71 8.16 26.85
C VAL A 23 -3.91 8.81 25.73
N LEU A 24 -2.86 9.58 26.05
CA LEU A 24 -2.01 10.23 25.06
C LEU A 24 -1.27 9.22 24.16
N ILE A 25 -0.70 8.16 24.74
CA ILE A 25 -0.04 7.08 24.00
C ILE A 25 -1.05 6.35 23.10
N GLY A 26 -2.24 6.07 23.62
CA GLY A 26 -3.32 5.43 22.86
C GLY A 26 -3.74 6.27 21.65
N SER A 27 -3.98 7.56 21.83
CA SER A 27 -4.32 8.47 20.73
C SER A 27 -3.22 8.55 19.68
N TYR A 28 -1.96 8.65 20.11
CA TYR A 28 -0.81 8.65 19.20
C TYR A 28 -0.72 7.33 18.40
N ALA A 29 -0.87 6.19 19.07
CA ALA A 29 -0.84 4.87 18.43
C ALA A 29 -1.99 4.69 17.43
N MET A 30 -3.21 5.15 17.76
CA MET A 30 -4.35 5.10 16.85
C MET A 30 -4.12 5.91 15.58
N VAL A 31 -3.62 7.14 15.71
CA VAL A 31 -3.30 7.98 14.54
C VAL A 31 -2.19 7.34 13.70
N GLN A 32 -1.14 6.84 14.34
CA GLN A 32 -0.04 6.18 13.65
C GLN A 32 -0.50 4.92 12.91
N GLN A 33 -1.39 4.13 13.51
CA GLN A 33 -1.96 2.94 12.89
C GLN A 33 -2.90 3.30 11.73
N SER A 34 -3.79 4.27 11.91
CA SER A 34 -4.70 4.76 10.86
C SER A 34 -3.95 5.28 9.64
N THR A 35 -2.88 6.05 9.85
CA THR A 35 -2.04 6.58 8.76
C THR A 35 -1.37 5.45 7.96
N ARG A 36 -0.98 4.37 8.65
CA ARG A 36 -0.34 3.21 8.00
C ARG A 36 -1.33 2.37 7.20
N LEU A 37 -2.58 2.23 7.67
CA LEU A 37 -3.64 1.55 6.93
C LEU A 37 -4.06 2.36 5.70
N GLY A 38 -4.23 3.68 5.85
CA GLY A 38 -4.58 4.57 4.73
C GLY A 38 -3.61 4.54 3.55
N ALA A 39 -2.33 4.25 3.80
CA ALA A 39 -1.34 4.08 2.74
C ALA A 39 -1.55 2.82 1.87
N ASN A 40 -2.27 1.82 2.37
CA ASN A 40 -2.59 0.59 1.65
C ASN A 40 -4.01 0.60 1.04
N ASP A 41 -4.91 1.43 1.57
CA ASP A 41 -6.31 1.47 1.15
C ASP A 41 -6.46 1.86 -0.32
N ILE A 42 -5.75 2.91 -0.76
CA ILE A 42 -5.83 3.39 -2.15
C ILE A 42 -5.38 2.32 -3.16
N PRO A 43 -4.18 1.71 -3.05
CA PRO A 43 -3.78 0.61 -3.92
C PRO A 43 -4.77 -0.56 -3.91
N THR A 44 -5.28 -0.95 -2.74
CA THR A 44 -6.21 -2.07 -2.61
C THR A 44 -7.53 -1.80 -3.34
N VAL A 45 -8.16 -0.66 -3.09
CA VAL A 45 -9.42 -0.27 -3.74
C VAL A 45 -9.24 -0.12 -5.25
N GLN A 46 -8.12 0.46 -5.69
CA GLN A 46 -7.80 0.58 -7.11
C GLN A 46 -7.66 -0.80 -7.78
N ALA A 47 -7.00 -1.75 -7.13
CA ALA A 47 -6.85 -3.10 -7.67
C ALA A 47 -8.19 -3.83 -7.79
N GLN A 48 -9.07 -3.70 -6.80
CA GLN A 48 -10.42 -4.27 -6.84
C GLN A 48 -11.26 -3.68 -7.98
N ALA A 49 -11.17 -2.37 -8.21
CA ALA A 49 -11.86 -1.71 -9.32
C ALA A 49 -11.36 -2.24 -10.68
N ILE A 50 -10.04 -2.37 -10.85
CA ILE A 50 -9.43 -2.94 -12.07
C ILE A 50 -9.87 -4.39 -12.26
N GLU A 51 -9.81 -5.21 -11.21
CA GLU A 51 -10.24 -6.62 -11.26
C GLU A 51 -11.70 -6.74 -11.71
N GLN A 52 -12.58 -5.89 -11.17
CA GLN A 52 -13.99 -5.86 -11.55
C GLN A 52 -14.18 -5.49 -13.02
N SER A 53 -13.47 -4.47 -13.52
CA SER A 53 -13.51 -4.09 -14.94
C SER A 53 -12.99 -5.20 -15.86
N LEU A 54 -11.90 -5.87 -15.49
CA LEU A 54 -11.36 -7.02 -16.23
C LEU A 54 -12.39 -8.17 -16.29
N LYS A 55 -13.04 -8.49 -15.16
CA LYS A 55 -14.09 -9.52 -15.11
C LYS A 55 -15.30 -9.19 -15.97
N GLN A 56 -15.59 -7.90 -16.20
CA GLN A 56 -16.64 -7.44 -17.12
C GLN A 56 -16.23 -7.52 -18.60
N GLY A 57 -14.98 -7.89 -18.89
CA GLY A 57 -14.45 -8.04 -20.24
C GLY A 57 -13.83 -6.78 -20.82
N ALA A 58 -13.61 -5.73 -20.02
CA ALA A 58 -12.89 -4.55 -20.49
C ALA A 58 -11.42 -4.91 -20.80
N PRO A 59 -10.84 -4.40 -21.90
CA PRO A 59 -9.45 -4.66 -22.23
C PRO A 59 -8.51 -3.92 -21.25
N PRO A 60 -7.37 -4.52 -20.84
CA PRO A 60 -6.45 -3.92 -19.86
C PRO A 60 -6.02 -2.48 -20.19
N GLU A 61 -5.81 -2.18 -21.46
CA GLU A 61 -5.37 -0.87 -21.96
C GLU A 61 -6.44 0.22 -21.78
N GLU A 62 -7.72 -0.12 -21.91
CA GLU A 62 -8.81 0.86 -21.75
C GLU A 62 -9.07 1.18 -20.27
N ILE A 63 -8.80 0.23 -19.37
CA ILE A 63 -8.96 0.40 -17.92
C ILE A 63 -7.94 1.41 -17.38
N LEU A 64 -6.70 1.36 -17.89
CA LEU A 64 -5.64 2.26 -17.49
C LEU A 64 -5.58 3.44 -18.48
N ALA A 65 -6.24 4.54 -18.14
CA ALA A 65 -6.22 5.76 -18.95
C ALA A 65 -4.79 6.16 -19.37
N ASP A 66 -4.65 6.78 -20.56
CA ASP A 66 -3.39 7.19 -21.23
C ASP A 66 -2.42 8.06 -20.41
N LYS A 67 -2.79 8.43 -19.19
CA LYS A 67 -1.96 9.24 -18.31
C LYS A 67 -0.90 8.39 -17.64
N THR A 68 0.25 8.27 -18.29
CA THR A 68 1.45 7.68 -17.72
C THR A 68 2.12 8.65 -16.74
N ILE A 69 2.48 8.14 -15.55
CA ILE A 69 3.15 8.88 -14.50
C ILE A 69 4.63 8.46 -14.43
N ASP A 70 5.55 9.42 -14.34
CA ASP A 70 6.97 9.13 -14.05
C ASP A 70 7.21 9.09 -12.53
N LEU A 71 7.48 7.89 -12.00
CA LEU A 71 7.74 7.66 -10.58
C LEU A 71 9.07 8.26 -10.11
N GLY A 72 10.02 8.51 -11.01
CA GLY A 72 11.32 9.11 -10.69
C GLY A 72 11.23 10.60 -10.37
N ASN A 73 10.24 11.30 -10.92
CA ASN A 73 10.09 12.76 -10.80
C ASN A 73 9.25 13.20 -9.60
N GLY A 74 9.15 12.36 -8.57
CA GLY A 74 8.43 12.70 -7.34
C GLY A 74 6.91 12.69 -7.49
N ALA A 75 6.37 11.95 -8.45
CA ALA A 75 4.94 11.81 -8.60
C ALA A 75 4.29 11.18 -7.36
N LEU A 76 3.20 11.80 -6.91
CA LEU A 76 2.43 11.41 -5.72
C LEU A 76 1.13 10.67 -6.08
N ALA A 77 0.80 10.59 -7.38
CA ALA A 77 -0.42 9.95 -7.84
C ALA A 77 -0.31 8.41 -7.75
N PRO A 78 -1.41 7.71 -7.43
CA PRO A 78 -1.47 6.26 -7.52
C PRO A 78 -1.25 5.77 -8.95
N PHE A 79 -0.65 4.60 -9.09
CA PHE A 79 -0.39 3.94 -10.36
C PHE A 79 -0.92 2.51 -10.35
N ALA A 80 -1.06 1.95 -11.54
CA ALA A 80 -1.45 0.58 -11.76
C ALA A 80 -0.71 -0.02 -12.96
N ILE A 81 -0.45 -1.32 -12.89
CA ILE A 81 0.17 -2.13 -13.93
C ILE A 81 -0.58 -3.46 -13.97
N ILE A 82 -0.94 -3.91 -15.16
CA ILE A 82 -1.60 -5.20 -15.40
C ILE A 82 -0.62 -6.07 -16.19
N THR A 83 -0.39 -7.29 -15.72
CA THR A 83 0.43 -8.26 -16.44
C THR A 83 -0.33 -9.55 -16.71
N ASP A 84 0.14 -10.31 -17.69
CA ASP A 84 -0.24 -11.71 -17.85
C ASP A 84 0.45 -12.62 -16.80
N ASP A 85 0.16 -13.93 -16.85
CA ASP A 85 0.78 -14.95 -16.00
C ASP A 85 2.29 -15.15 -16.22
N SER A 86 2.83 -14.66 -17.34
CA SER A 86 4.26 -14.70 -17.68
C SER A 86 4.98 -13.40 -17.31
N TYR A 87 4.30 -12.50 -16.59
CA TYR A 87 4.79 -11.19 -16.17
C TYR A 87 5.00 -10.19 -17.32
N HIS A 88 4.44 -10.44 -18.50
CA HIS A 88 4.42 -9.45 -19.57
C HIS A 88 3.40 -8.36 -19.23
N VAL A 89 3.83 -7.11 -19.35
CA VAL A 89 2.98 -5.95 -19.13
C VAL A 89 1.96 -5.84 -20.25
N LEU A 90 0.68 -5.94 -19.90
CA LEU A 90 -0.46 -5.71 -20.79
C LEU A 90 -0.84 -4.24 -20.82
N ALA A 91 -0.80 -3.58 -19.67
CA ALA A 91 -1.07 -2.15 -19.54
C ALA A 91 -0.34 -1.57 -18.31
N ALA A 92 0.05 -0.29 -18.38
CA ALA A 92 0.71 0.39 -17.26
C ALA A 92 0.44 1.89 -17.27
N SER A 93 0.12 2.45 -16.09
CA SER A 93 0.00 3.89 -15.89
C SER A 93 1.23 4.52 -15.21
N ALA A 94 2.32 3.77 -15.09
CA ALA A 94 3.58 4.28 -14.53
C ALA A 94 4.82 3.79 -15.27
N VAL A 95 5.81 4.68 -15.34
CA VAL A 95 7.16 4.42 -15.80
C VAL A 95 8.17 4.89 -14.76
N LEU A 96 9.33 4.26 -14.76
CA LEU A 96 10.51 4.68 -14.00
C LEU A 96 11.72 4.58 -14.93
N SER A 97 12.39 5.70 -15.17
CA SER A 97 13.51 5.77 -16.13
C SER A 97 13.14 5.23 -17.52
N GLY A 98 11.92 5.53 -17.99
CA GLY A 98 11.42 5.14 -19.32
C GLY A 98 11.00 3.66 -19.45
N LYS A 99 10.94 2.90 -18.36
CA LYS A 99 10.49 1.49 -18.36
C LYS A 99 9.38 1.28 -17.34
N THR A 100 8.47 0.34 -17.62
CA THR A 100 7.47 -0.10 -16.63
C THR A 100 8.18 -0.86 -15.52
N PRO A 101 8.11 -0.39 -14.26
CA PRO A 101 8.78 -1.07 -13.16
C PRO A 101 7.91 -2.24 -12.68
N LEU A 102 8.52 -3.43 -12.53
CA LEU A 102 7.85 -4.60 -11.95
C LEU A 102 8.47 -4.99 -10.60
N PRO A 103 7.66 -5.44 -9.62
CA PRO A 103 8.17 -5.99 -8.37
C PRO A 103 9.11 -7.20 -8.59
N PRO A 104 9.93 -7.57 -7.59
CA PRO A 104 10.75 -8.78 -7.68
C PRO A 104 9.93 -10.06 -7.90
N ALA A 105 10.49 -11.05 -8.60
CA ALA A 105 9.84 -12.33 -8.91
C ALA A 105 9.26 -13.08 -7.69
N GLY A 106 9.87 -12.89 -6.51
CA GLY A 106 9.37 -13.45 -5.25
C GLY A 106 7.98 -12.96 -4.85
N VAL A 107 7.63 -11.72 -5.20
CA VAL A 107 6.32 -11.11 -4.91
C VAL A 107 5.23 -11.82 -5.73
N PHE A 108 5.48 -12.05 -7.02
CA PHE A 108 4.55 -12.79 -7.87
C PHE A 108 4.38 -14.24 -7.40
N SER A 109 5.47 -14.90 -7.02
CA SER A 109 5.45 -16.27 -6.50
C SER A 109 4.62 -16.37 -5.20
N TYR A 110 4.81 -15.42 -4.28
CA TYR A 110 4.03 -15.33 -3.05
C TYR A 110 2.56 -15.04 -3.34
N THR A 111 2.27 -14.04 -4.19
CA THR A 111 0.91 -13.64 -4.55
C THR A 111 0.15 -14.78 -5.23
N LYS A 112 0.81 -15.58 -6.08
CA LYS A 112 0.19 -16.74 -6.72
C LYS A 112 -0.29 -17.81 -5.73
N SER A 113 0.36 -17.91 -4.56
CA SER A 113 -0.03 -18.85 -3.49
C SER A 113 -0.95 -18.25 -2.43
N HIS A 114 -0.96 -16.92 -2.27
CA HIS A 114 -1.71 -16.21 -1.22
C HIS A 114 -2.81 -15.27 -1.73
N LEU A 115 -3.03 -15.24 -3.06
CA LEU A 115 -3.96 -14.40 -3.82
C LEU A 115 -3.62 -12.91 -3.85
N ASN A 116 -3.05 -12.36 -2.77
CA ASN A 116 -2.61 -10.98 -2.69
C ASN A 116 -1.33 -10.83 -1.86
N ASP A 117 -0.65 -9.69 -2.05
CA ASP A 117 0.51 -9.26 -1.26
C ASP A 117 0.52 -7.74 -1.10
N ASN A 118 0.94 -7.27 0.08
CA ASN A 118 1.07 -5.86 0.42
C ASN A 118 2.51 -5.58 0.83
N ILE A 119 3.25 -4.90 -0.05
CA ILE A 119 4.68 -4.67 0.12
C ILE A 119 5.02 -3.20 0.13
N THR A 120 6.08 -2.86 0.88
CA THR A 120 6.79 -1.61 0.64
C THR A 120 7.91 -1.88 -0.34
N TRP A 121 7.83 -1.26 -1.51
CA TRP A 121 8.78 -1.51 -2.59
C TRP A 121 9.55 -0.23 -2.92
N GLN A 122 10.86 -0.39 -3.15
CA GLN A 122 11.75 0.70 -3.50
C GLN A 122 12.57 0.33 -4.76
N PRO A 123 12.03 0.54 -5.98
CA PRO A 123 12.73 0.18 -7.21
C PRO A 123 13.98 1.03 -7.47
N GLN A 124 14.03 2.26 -6.95
CA GLN A 124 15.16 3.17 -7.06
C GLN A 124 15.34 3.93 -5.75
N ALA A 125 16.58 4.37 -5.46
CA ALA A 125 16.85 5.28 -4.36
C ALA A 125 15.90 6.50 -4.39
N GLY A 126 15.18 6.73 -3.28
CA GLY A 126 14.23 7.83 -3.16
C GLY A 126 12.81 7.57 -3.70
N VAL A 127 12.58 6.45 -4.39
CA VAL A 127 11.24 6.05 -4.90
C VAL A 127 10.69 4.95 -4.01
N ARG A 128 10.01 5.31 -2.92
CA ARG A 128 9.45 4.34 -1.97
C ARG A 128 7.93 4.28 -2.13
N LEU A 129 7.41 3.08 -2.38
CA LEU A 129 6.03 2.85 -2.81
C LEU A 129 5.34 1.89 -1.85
N ALA A 130 4.09 2.19 -1.48
CA ALA A 130 3.18 1.19 -0.94
C ALA A 130 2.53 0.50 -2.13
N THR A 131 2.74 -0.81 -2.26
CA THR A 131 2.34 -1.59 -3.44
C THR A 131 1.46 -2.74 -3.00
N HIS A 132 0.33 -2.89 -3.67
CA HIS A 132 -0.56 -4.02 -3.55
C HIS A 132 -0.47 -4.84 -4.84
N VAL A 133 -0.31 -6.15 -4.70
CA VAL A 133 -0.30 -7.09 -5.82
C VAL A 133 -1.41 -8.09 -5.60
N THR A 134 -2.24 -8.34 -6.60
CA THR A 134 -3.29 -9.37 -6.54
C THR A 134 -3.34 -10.14 -7.85
N THR A 135 -3.72 -11.41 -7.78
CA THR A 135 -4.04 -12.19 -8.99
C THR A 135 -5.41 -11.79 -9.52
N TYR A 136 -5.62 -11.89 -10.83
CA TYR A 136 -6.95 -11.84 -11.44
C TYR A 136 -7.17 -13.02 -12.38
N ASN A 137 -8.43 -13.37 -12.56
CA ASN A 137 -8.89 -14.32 -13.56
C ASN A 137 -10.16 -13.75 -14.20
N ALA A 138 -10.10 -13.47 -15.50
CA ALA A 138 -11.11 -12.79 -16.28
C ALA A 138 -11.25 -13.43 -17.66
N PRO A 139 -12.35 -13.15 -18.40
CA PRO A 139 -12.52 -13.67 -19.76
C PRO A 139 -11.39 -13.26 -20.73
N SER A 140 -10.77 -12.09 -20.49
CA SER A 140 -9.64 -11.59 -21.27
C SER A 140 -8.29 -12.25 -20.92
N GLY A 141 -8.23 -13.07 -19.87
CA GLY A 141 -7.04 -13.78 -19.43
C GLY A 141 -6.86 -13.78 -17.91
N SER A 142 -5.74 -14.34 -17.46
CA SER A 142 -5.30 -14.34 -16.07
C SER A 142 -3.91 -13.73 -15.93
N GLY A 143 -3.62 -13.25 -14.72
CA GLY A 143 -2.33 -12.64 -14.42
C GLY A 143 -2.36 -11.85 -13.12
N PHE A 144 -1.66 -10.72 -13.10
CA PHE A 144 -1.46 -9.91 -11.90
C PHE A 144 -1.86 -8.45 -12.12
N ILE A 145 -2.44 -7.87 -11.08
CA ILE A 145 -2.69 -6.44 -10.95
C ILE A 145 -1.73 -5.92 -9.88
N ILE A 146 -0.90 -4.95 -10.25
CA ILE A 146 0.03 -4.26 -9.37
C ILE A 146 -0.46 -2.83 -9.26
N THR A 147 -0.87 -2.41 -8.08
CA THR A 147 -1.22 -1.02 -7.80
C THR A 147 -0.30 -0.47 -6.74
N GLY A 148 -0.05 0.83 -6.77
CA GLY A 148 0.75 1.44 -5.74
C GLY A 148 0.66 2.95 -5.68
N GLN A 149 1.19 3.51 -4.61
CA GLN A 149 1.31 4.95 -4.44
C GLN A 149 2.60 5.31 -3.74
N SER A 150 3.06 6.54 -3.96
CA SER A 150 4.25 7.08 -3.30
C SER A 150 4.04 7.21 -1.80
N LEU A 151 5.01 6.75 -1.01
CA LEU A 151 5.06 6.96 0.45
C LEU A 151 5.72 8.29 0.83
N ARG A 152 6.11 9.10 -0.15
CA ARG A 152 6.68 10.42 0.09
C ARG A 152 5.56 11.33 0.59
N ARG A 153 5.82 12.03 1.71
CA ARG A 153 4.88 13.04 2.23
C ARG A 153 4.94 14.29 1.35
N TYR A 154 3.78 14.92 1.17
CA TYR A 154 3.63 16.27 0.60
C TYR A 154 4.46 17.29 1.39
#